data_AF-A0A929FFQ8-F1
#
_entry.id   AF-A0A929FFQ8-F1
#
_cell.length_a   1.000
_cell.length_b   1.000
_cell.length_c   1.000
_cell.angle_alpha   90.00
_cell.angle_beta   90.00
_cell.angle_gamma   90.00
#
_symmetry.space_group_name_H-M   'P 1'
#
loop_
_entity.id
_entity.type
_entity.pdbx_description
1 polymer ?
#
loop_
_entity_poly.entity_id
_entity_poly.type
_entity_poly.pdbx_seq_one_letter_code
_entity_poly.pdbx_strand_id
1 'polypeptide(L)'
;MGRYRNLALGSLASLSLLLGLATGSSAQMTHDAVSEPNSGFRRIEQPLWTKALVTAGGLGLVGLELWWFVFSQPKADKAKSQNGIQEITITVDGGYEPNQIMVQAGQPVRLNFYRTDPSSCLEEVRFPDFHIAKALPVNQTTAIEFTPTEPGRYEFACGMNMFRGTVEAVDSAPADDAARLTPAAKAT
;
A
#
# COMPACT_ATOMS: atom_id res chain seq x y z
N MET A 1 -3.71 10.85 11.15
CA MET A 1 -4.62 11.16 10.02
C MET A 1 -4.70 9.94 9.11
N GLY A 2 -5.72 9.09 9.25
CA GLY A 2 -5.87 7.87 8.45
C GLY A 2 -7.32 7.70 8.02
N ARG A 3 -7.64 8.13 6.80
CA ARG A 3 -8.93 7.88 6.16
C ARG A 3 -8.83 8.21 4.67
N TYR A 4 -8.32 7.28 3.86
CA TYR A 4 -8.61 7.19 2.42
C TYR A 4 -8.18 5.80 1.95
N ARG A 5 -8.90 4.78 2.43
CA ARG A 5 -8.81 3.41 1.92
C ARG A 5 -10.11 3.16 1.16
N ASN A 6 -9.99 2.97 -0.15
CA ASN A 6 -10.99 2.38 -1.05
C ASN A 6 -12.14 3.26 -1.55
N LEU A 7 -11.86 4.35 -2.26
CA LEU A 7 -12.90 5.04 -3.04
C LEU A 7 -12.36 5.73 -4.32
N ALA A 8 -11.78 4.97 -5.26
CA ALA A 8 -11.41 5.54 -6.57
C ALA A 8 -11.25 4.52 -7.72
N LEU A 9 -11.85 3.32 -7.65
CA LEU A 9 -11.80 2.35 -8.74
C LEU A 9 -13.19 1.79 -8.99
N GLY A 10 -14.00 2.55 -9.73
CA GLY A 10 -15.29 2.06 -10.23
C GLY A 10 -16.39 3.09 -10.36
N SER A 11 -16.21 4.17 -11.13
CA SER A 11 -17.33 4.90 -11.75
C SER A 11 -16.84 5.94 -12.77
N LEU A 12 -16.34 5.49 -13.93
CA LEU A 12 -16.11 6.37 -15.09
C LEU A 12 -16.87 5.88 -16.33
N ALA A 13 -17.95 5.11 -16.12
CA ALA A 13 -18.82 4.61 -17.19
C ALA A 13 -20.24 5.23 -17.18
N SER A 14 -20.52 6.22 -16.33
CA SER A 14 -21.84 6.87 -16.25
C SER A 14 -21.86 8.34 -16.67
N LEU A 15 -20.70 8.96 -16.92
CA LEU A 15 -20.63 10.35 -17.40
C LEU A 15 -20.70 10.45 -18.93
N SER A 16 -21.45 9.56 -19.57
CA SER A 16 -21.73 9.58 -21.01
C SER A 16 -23.21 9.86 -21.32
N LEU A 17 -24.05 10.08 -20.30
CA LEU A 17 -25.53 10.11 -20.45
C LEU A 17 -26.20 11.45 -20.12
N LEU A 18 -25.47 12.57 -20.12
CA LEU A 18 -26.06 13.91 -19.91
C LEU A 18 -25.72 14.89 -21.04
N LEU A 19 -25.93 14.49 -22.30
CA LEU A 19 -25.98 15.46 -23.40
C LEU A 19 -26.97 15.02 -24.50
N GLY A 20 -28.20 14.70 -24.09
CA GLY A 20 -29.34 14.52 -24.98
C GLY A 20 -30.57 15.21 -24.40
N LEU A 21 -31.27 15.96 -25.25
CA LEU A 21 -32.58 16.64 -25.05
C LEU A 21 -32.54 18.12 -24.63
N ALA A 22 -32.52 19.00 -25.63
CA ALA A 22 -33.38 20.19 -25.64
C ALA A 22 -33.64 20.63 -27.08
N THR A 23 -34.60 19.98 -27.74
CA THR A 23 -35.30 20.55 -28.89
C THR A 23 -36.35 21.55 -28.40
N GLY A 24 -36.23 22.80 -28.85
CA GLY A 24 -37.38 23.66 -29.18
C GLY A 24 -38.01 24.54 -28.09
N SER A 25 -37.59 25.80 -28.02
CA SER A 25 -38.54 26.93 -27.95
C SER A 25 -37.91 28.20 -28.50
N SER A 26 -38.57 28.75 -29.52
CA SER A 26 -38.30 30.02 -30.15
C SER A 26 -38.70 31.19 -29.25
N ALA A 27 -37.74 32.03 -28.90
CA ALA A 27 -37.99 33.42 -28.55
C ALA A 27 -37.04 34.29 -29.38
N GLN A 28 -37.58 34.93 -30.42
CA GLN A 28 -36.88 35.93 -31.21
C GLN A 28 -36.67 37.18 -30.34
N MET A 29 -35.42 37.51 -30.05
CA MET A 29 -35.02 38.86 -29.68
C MET A 29 -34.15 39.41 -30.80
N THR A 30 -34.65 40.48 -31.40
CA THR A 30 -33.98 41.35 -32.36
C THR A 30 -32.68 41.87 -31.76
N HIS A 31 -31.55 41.35 -32.21
CA HIS A 31 -30.28 42.06 -32.14
C HIS A 31 -30.08 42.77 -33.47
N ASP A 32 -30.10 44.10 -33.40
CA ASP A 32 -29.60 44.99 -34.44
C ASP A 32 -28.21 44.56 -34.90
N ALA A 33 -27.99 44.73 -36.20
CA ALA A 33 -26.78 44.39 -36.90
C ALA A 33 -25.54 45.04 -36.27
N VAL A 34 -24.75 44.25 -35.54
CA VAL A 34 -23.31 44.47 -35.46
C VAL A 34 -22.68 43.49 -36.44
N SER A 35 -22.22 44.02 -37.57
CA SER A 35 -21.36 43.32 -38.50
C SER A 35 -20.13 42.79 -37.76
N GLU A 36 -20.13 41.50 -37.41
CA GLU A 36 -18.93 40.79 -36.99
C GLU A 36 -17.92 40.83 -38.15
N PRO A 37 -16.73 41.44 -37.99
CA PRO A 37 -15.67 41.21 -38.94
C PRO A 37 -15.32 39.73 -38.83
N ASN A 38 -15.40 39.03 -39.95
CA ASN A 38 -15.03 37.64 -40.15
C ASN A 38 -13.59 37.40 -39.65
N SER A 39 -13.42 37.22 -38.34
CA SER A 39 -12.24 36.61 -37.75
C SER A 39 -12.47 35.12 -37.84
N GLY A 40 -12.52 34.60 -39.08
CA GLY A 40 -12.47 33.18 -39.33
C GLY A 40 -11.37 32.60 -38.46
N PHE A 41 -11.73 31.59 -37.65
CA PHE A 41 -10.79 30.83 -36.85
C PHE A 41 -9.59 30.53 -37.74
N ARG A 42 -8.51 31.28 -37.57
CA ARG A 42 -7.26 31.01 -38.27
C ARG A 42 -6.84 29.68 -37.71
N ARG A 43 -7.07 28.61 -38.46
CA ARG A 43 -6.58 27.28 -38.14
C ARG A 43 -5.08 27.40 -38.19
N ILE A 44 -4.48 27.84 -37.08
CA ILE A 44 -3.04 27.91 -36.92
C ILE A 44 -2.58 26.49 -37.21
N GLU A 45 -1.88 26.31 -38.33
CA GLU A 45 -1.23 25.06 -38.69
C GLU A 45 -0.18 24.80 -37.62
N GLN A 46 -0.63 24.22 -36.51
CA GLN A 46 0.21 23.82 -35.40
C GLN A 46 1.16 22.78 -35.98
N PRO A 47 2.45 23.11 -36.13
CA PRO A 47 3.38 22.23 -36.81
C PRO A 47 3.42 20.92 -36.02
N LEU A 48 3.52 19.79 -36.73
CA LEU A 48 3.32 18.46 -36.15
C LEU A 48 4.22 18.20 -34.93
N TRP A 49 5.39 18.84 -34.87
CA TRP A 49 6.31 18.74 -33.74
C TRP A 49 5.74 19.30 -32.42
N THR A 50 4.93 20.37 -32.46
CA THR A 50 4.33 20.95 -31.24
C THR A 50 3.33 19.98 -30.63
N LYS A 51 2.51 19.31 -31.45
CA LYS A 51 1.58 18.27 -31.00
C LYS A 51 2.32 17.08 -30.41
N ALA A 52 3.39 16.64 -31.08
CA ALA A 52 4.22 15.54 -30.61
C ALA A 52 4.87 15.86 -29.26
N LEU A 53 5.42 17.06 -29.09
CA LEU A 53 6.08 17.49 -27.86
C LEU A 53 5.10 17.55 -26.68
N VAL A 54 3.92 18.16 -26.86
CA VAL A 54 2.91 18.25 -25.79
C VAL A 54 2.39 16.87 -25.40
N THR A 55 2.17 15.98 -26.37
CA THR A 55 1.71 14.62 -26.12
C THR A 55 2.77 13.78 -25.40
N ALA A 56 4.03 13.87 -25.83
CA ALA A 56 5.15 13.17 -25.20
C ALA A 56 5.41 13.69 -23.78
N GLY A 57 5.31 15.00 -23.55
CA GLY A 57 5.43 15.60 -22.23
C GLY A 57 4.34 15.12 -21.27
N GLY A 58 3.08 15.07 -21.73
CA GLY A 58 1.96 14.55 -20.95
C GLY A 58 2.13 13.08 -20.57
N LEU A 59 2.48 12.23 -21.55
CA LEU A 59 2.76 10.81 -21.31
C LEU A 59 3.97 10.60 -20.38
N GLY A 60 5.00 11.43 -20.49
CA GLY A 60 6.17 11.40 -19.62
C GLY A 60 5.85 11.74 -18.17
N LEU A 61 5.02 12.76 -17.93
CA LEU A 61 4.59 13.16 -16.58
C LEU A 61 3.72 12.08 -15.92
N VAL A 62 2.78 11.50 -16.67
CA VAL A 62 1.98 10.36 -16.18
C VAL A 62 2.88 9.17 -15.85
N GLY A 63 3.85 8.86 -16.72
CA GLY A 63 4.82 7.80 -16.47
C GLY A 63 5.68 8.05 -15.22
N LEU A 64 6.13 9.28 -15.01
CA LEU A 64 6.92 9.68 -13.84
C LEU A 64 6.12 9.54 -12.54
N GLU A 65 4.85 9.94 -12.57
CA GLU A 65 3.96 9.89 -11.41
C GLU A 65 3.60 8.43 -11.05
N LEU A 66 3.36 7.58 -12.06
CA LEU A 66 3.18 6.14 -11.87
C LEU A 66 4.46 5.46 -11.36
N TRP A 67 5.63 5.83 -11.89
CA TRP A 67 6.92 5.29 -11.44
C TRP A 67 7.17 5.61 -9.97
N TRP A 68 6.93 6.86 -9.57
CA TRP A 68 7.07 7.29 -8.18
C TRP A 68 6.17 6.49 -7.25
N PHE A 69 4.92 6.23 -7.65
CA PHE A 69 3.98 5.43 -6.86
C PHE A 69 4.39 3.96 -6.75
N VAL A 70 4.90 3.35 -7.83
CA VAL A 70 5.34 1.95 -7.84
C VAL A 70 6.62 1.74 -7.02
N PHE A 71 7.53 2.71 -6.99
CA PHE A 71 8.74 2.63 -6.18
C PHE A 71 8.51 3.03 -4.71
N SER A 72 7.44 3.75 -4.40
CA SER A 72 7.05 4.17 -3.05
C SER A 72 6.22 3.11 -2.30
N GLN A 73 6.55 1.83 -2.46
CA GLN A 73 5.93 0.75 -1.66
C GLN A 73 6.36 0.88 -0.19
N PRO A 74 5.44 0.68 0.78
CA PRO A 74 5.80 0.55 2.19
C PRO A 74 6.70 -0.68 2.33
N LYS A 75 7.93 -0.48 2.78
CA LYS A 75 8.88 -1.56 3.03
C LYS A 75 8.32 -2.44 4.15
N ALA A 76 7.75 -3.59 3.79
CA ALA A 76 7.61 -4.69 4.74
C ALA A 76 9.04 -5.12 5.10
N ASP A 77 9.48 -4.81 6.32
CA ASP A 77 10.83 -5.11 6.75
C ASP A 77 10.95 -6.62 6.94
N LYS A 78 11.83 -7.26 6.17
CA LYS A 78 12.07 -8.70 6.29
C LYS A 78 12.90 -8.94 7.54
N ALA A 79 12.43 -9.85 8.40
CA ALA A 79 13.15 -10.24 9.59
C ALA A 79 14.61 -10.60 9.29
N LYS A 80 15.58 -9.96 9.97
CA LYS A 80 16.97 -10.40 9.91
C LYS A 80 17.09 -11.68 10.73
N SER A 81 17.41 -12.79 10.07
CA SER A 81 17.76 -14.03 10.77
C SER A 81 19.17 -13.88 11.35
N GLN A 82 19.25 -13.71 12.67
CA GLN A 82 20.52 -13.81 13.41
C GLN A 82 20.40 -15.03 14.32
N ASN A 83 21.33 -15.99 14.20
CA ASN A 83 21.36 -17.22 14.99
C ASN A 83 20.12 -18.14 14.87
N GLY A 84 19.44 -18.15 13.72
CA GLY A 84 18.26 -19.00 13.50
C GLY A 84 16.98 -18.51 14.19
N ILE A 85 17.04 -17.32 14.82
CA ILE A 85 15.88 -16.61 15.37
C ILE A 85 15.64 -15.38 14.50
N GLN A 86 14.38 -15.15 14.17
CA GLN A 86 13.95 -14.01 13.38
C GLN A 86 13.73 -12.82 14.31
N GLU A 87 14.62 -11.82 14.27
CA GLU A 87 14.53 -10.66 15.15
C GLU A 87 14.09 -9.42 14.37
N ILE A 88 13.06 -8.73 14.90
CA ILE A 88 12.54 -7.48 14.35
C ILE A 88 12.34 -6.49 15.50
N THR A 89 12.80 -5.25 15.31
CA THR A 89 12.51 -4.15 16.22
C THR A 89 11.35 -3.33 15.67
N ILE A 90 10.35 -3.10 16.51
CA ILE A 90 9.13 -2.33 16.22
C ILE A 90 9.15 -1.10 17.11
N THR A 91 9.15 0.07 16.49
CA THR A 91 9.01 1.35 17.19
C THR A 91 7.53 1.60 17.47
N VAL A 92 7.22 1.98 18.71
CA VAL A 92 5.86 2.28 19.17
C VAL A 92 5.77 3.79 19.44
N ASP A 93 5.42 4.52 18.40
CA ASP A 93 5.26 5.99 18.39
C ASP A 93 3.95 6.36 17.65
N GLY A 94 2.88 6.69 18.36
CA GLY A 94 1.57 6.95 17.75
C GLY A 94 0.99 5.80 16.92
N GLY A 95 1.50 4.57 17.09
CA GLY A 95 1.21 3.40 16.27
C GLY A 95 2.32 2.35 16.37
N TYR A 96 2.35 1.41 15.42
CA TYR A 96 3.40 0.40 15.29
C TYR A 96 4.15 0.61 13.99
N GLU A 97 5.47 0.75 14.05
CA GLU A 97 6.32 0.89 12.88
C GLU A 97 7.49 -0.11 12.93
N PRO A 98 7.55 -1.10 12.03
CA PRO A 98 6.57 -1.41 10.98
C PRO A 98 5.26 -2.00 11.54
N ASN A 99 4.14 -1.75 10.86
CA ASN A 99 2.85 -2.37 11.18
C ASN A 99 2.59 -3.68 10.42
N GLN A 100 3.42 -4.03 9.45
CA GLN A 100 3.37 -5.28 8.71
C GLN A 100 4.75 -5.94 8.75
N ILE A 101 4.79 -7.16 9.23
CA ILE A 101 6.02 -7.91 9.48
C ILE A 101 5.88 -9.25 8.77
N MET A 102 6.89 -9.64 7.99
CA MET A 102 6.91 -10.94 7.34
C MET A 102 7.93 -11.85 8.03
N VAL A 103 7.49 -13.03 8.46
CA VAL A 103 8.30 -14.04 9.15
C VAL A 103 8.11 -15.41 8.53
N GLN A 104 9.05 -16.31 8.76
CA GLN A 104 9.01 -17.71 8.35
C GLN A 104 8.26 -18.55 9.38
N ALA A 105 7.28 -19.34 8.94
CA ALA A 105 6.58 -20.31 9.78
C ALA A 105 7.52 -21.45 10.22
N GLY A 106 7.37 -21.91 11.45
CA GLY A 106 8.19 -22.98 12.05
C GLY A 106 9.53 -22.50 12.65
N GLN A 107 9.85 -21.20 12.57
CA GLN A 107 11.04 -20.62 13.18
C GLN A 107 10.67 -19.70 14.34
N PRO A 108 11.46 -19.67 15.44
CA PRO A 108 11.25 -18.74 16.54
C PRO A 108 11.41 -17.29 16.08
N VAL A 109 10.49 -16.44 16.50
CA VAL A 109 10.45 -15.00 16.20
C VAL A 109 10.58 -14.23 17.51
N ARG A 110 11.44 -13.21 17.51
CA ARG A 110 11.57 -12.23 18.58
C ARG A 110 11.21 -10.84 18.07
N LEU A 111 10.09 -10.32 18.55
CA LEU A 111 9.64 -8.96 18.28
C LEU A 111 10.02 -8.06 19.45
N ASN A 112 10.89 -7.08 19.19
CA ASN A 112 11.32 -6.10 20.17
C ASN A 112 10.50 -4.82 20.03
N PHE A 113 9.60 -4.57 20.97
CA PHE A 113 8.79 -3.35 20.98
C PHE A 113 9.51 -2.25 21.77
N TYR A 114 9.93 -1.20 21.08
CA TYR A 114 10.51 0.00 21.71
C TYR A 114 9.46 1.09 21.79
N ARG A 115 8.96 1.39 22.99
CA ARG A 115 7.90 2.38 23.20
C ARG A 115 8.46 3.75 23.51
N THR A 116 8.17 4.74 22.65
CA THR A 116 8.45 6.16 22.90
C THR A 116 7.19 6.94 23.24
N ASP A 117 6.02 6.44 22.84
CA ASP A 117 4.74 7.11 23.06
C ASP A 117 4.24 6.98 24.52
N PRO A 118 3.93 8.09 25.22
CA PRO A 118 3.46 8.06 26.61
C PRO A 118 1.94 7.75 26.77
N SER A 119 1.18 7.57 25.68
CA SER A 119 -0.27 7.32 25.72
C SER A 119 -0.61 5.98 26.36
N SER A 120 -1.66 5.96 27.18
CA SER A 120 -2.16 4.72 27.81
C SER A 120 -2.66 3.69 26.79
N CYS A 121 -3.08 4.12 25.60
CA CYS A 121 -3.55 3.21 24.56
C CYS A 121 -2.48 2.20 24.16
N LEU A 122 -1.20 2.60 24.14
CA LEU A 122 -0.05 1.79 23.71
C LEU A 122 0.73 1.17 24.88
N GLU A 123 0.14 1.13 26.09
CA GLU A 123 0.80 0.59 27.28
C GLU A 123 0.85 -0.93 27.36
N GLU A 124 0.08 -1.60 26.51
CA GLU A 124 0.02 -3.05 26.40
C GLU A 124 -0.09 -3.44 24.92
N VAL A 125 0.58 -4.52 24.56
CA VAL A 125 0.39 -5.21 23.28
C VAL A 125 -0.19 -6.60 23.51
N ARG A 126 -1.12 -6.96 22.64
CA ARG A 126 -1.86 -8.22 22.67
C ARG A 126 -1.71 -8.98 21.37
N PHE A 127 -1.37 -10.25 21.48
CA PHE A 127 -1.39 -11.23 20.41
C PHE A 127 -2.47 -12.26 20.74
N PRO A 128 -3.72 -12.10 20.24
CA PRO A 128 -4.82 -13.00 20.55
C PRO A 128 -4.54 -14.45 20.13
N ASP A 129 -3.93 -14.67 18.95
CA ASP A 129 -3.64 -16.01 18.44
C ASP A 129 -2.66 -16.79 19.34
N PHE A 130 -1.70 -16.07 19.94
CA PHE A 130 -0.70 -16.65 20.84
C PHE A 130 -1.05 -16.51 22.33
N HIS A 131 -2.20 -15.93 22.65
CA HIS A 131 -2.64 -15.63 24.03
C HIS A 131 -1.63 -14.81 24.84
N ILE A 132 -0.86 -13.93 24.18
CA ILE A 132 0.14 -13.08 24.83
C ILE A 132 -0.45 -11.70 25.08
N ALA A 133 -0.34 -11.23 26.31
CA ALA A 133 -0.59 -9.84 26.69
C ALA A 133 0.61 -9.35 27.51
N LYS A 134 1.29 -8.30 27.03
CA LYS A 134 2.52 -7.78 27.62
C LYS A 134 2.44 -6.26 27.75
N ALA A 135 2.70 -5.76 28.94
CA ALA A 135 2.90 -4.35 29.18
C ALA A 135 4.17 -3.85 28.49
N LEU A 136 4.10 -2.66 27.91
CA LEU A 136 5.19 -1.95 27.24
C LEU A 136 5.52 -0.69 28.04
N PRO A 137 6.55 -0.67 28.90
CA PRO A 137 6.94 0.54 29.61
C PRO A 137 7.49 1.60 28.64
N VAL A 138 7.28 2.88 28.95
CA VAL A 138 7.78 4.00 28.14
C VAL A 138 9.31 4.06 28.20
N ASN A 139 9.95 4.35 27.06
CA ASN A 139 11.40 4.38 26.82
C ASN A 139 12.11 3.05 27.13
N GLN A 140 11.42 1.92 26.99
CA GLN A 140 11.98 0.60 27.20
C GLN A 140 11.67 -0.32 26.03
N THR A 141 12.60 -1.25 25.77
CA THR A 141 12.43 -2.31 24.79
C THR A 141 11.87 -3.54 25.48
N THR A 142 10.70 -4.00 25.05
CA THR A 142 10.09 -5.25 25.53
C THR A 142 10.16 -6.30 24.44
N ALA A 143 10.87 -7.39 24.69
CA ALA A 143 10.94 -8.53 23.78
C ALA A 143 9.75 -9.46 23.98
N ILE A 144 9.13 -9.85 22.86
CA ILE A 144 8.07 -10.86 22.80
C ILE A 144 8.54 -11.97 21.87
N GLU A 145 8.64 -13.18 22.42
CA GLU A 145 9.10 -14.36 21.70
C GLU A 145 7.92 -15.31 21.48
N PHE A 146 7.73 -15.74 20.24
CA PHE A 146 6.73 -16.73 19.87
C PHE A 146 7.16 -17.47 18.60
N THR A 147 6.52 -18.60 18.32
CA THR A 147 6.81 -19.42 17.14
C THR A 147 5.52 -19.68 16.36
N PRO A 148 5.30 -19.02 15.21
CA PRO A 148 4.15 -19.32 14.35
C PRO A 148 4.33 -20.72 13.76
N THR A 149 3.42 -21.66 14.07
CA THR A 149 3.52 -23.05 13.58
C THR A 149 2.88 -23.21 12.21
N GLU A 150 1.83 -22.45 11.92
CA GLU A 150 1.10 -22.50 10.66
C GLU A 150 1.40 -21.24 9.83
N PRO A 151 1.47 -21.36 8.49
CA PRO A 151 1.48 -20.19 7.63
C PRO A 151 0.15 -19.45 7.74
N GLY A 152 0.21 -18.12 7.79
CA GLY A 152 -0.99 -17.33 7.96
C GLY A 152 -0.74 -15.91 8.44
N ARG A 153 -1.84 -15.22 8.66
CA ARG A 153 -1.84 -13.83 9.12
C ARG A 153 -2.23 -13.79 10.59
N TYR A 154 -1.32 -13.32 11.43
CA TYR A 154 -1.50 -13.13 12.86
C TYR A 154 -1.63 -11.64 13.15
N GLU A 155 -2.72 -11.23 13.79
CA GLU A 155 -2.92 -9.83 14.14
C GLU A 155 -2.41 -9.55 15.56
N PHE A 156 -1.85 -8.37 15.78
CA PHE A 156 -1.57 -7.86 17.12
C PHE A 156 -2.14 -6.47 17.28
N ALA A 157 -2.54 -6.14 18.49
CA ALA A 157 -3.20 -4.88 18.77
C ALA A 157 -2.77 -4.32 20.12
N CYS A 158 -3.02 -3.04 20.32
CA CYS A 158 -2.88 -2.43 21.62
C CYS A 158 -3.99 -2.89 22.58
N GLY A 159 -3.86 -2.66 23.89
CA GLY A 159 -4.85 -3.08 24.89
C GLY A 159 -6.29 -2.62 24.60
N MET A 160 -6.44 -1.45 23.98
CA MET A 160 -7.73 -0.87 23.57
C MET A 160 -8.20 -1.27 22.16
N ASN A 161 -7.46 -2.14 21.46
CA ASN A 161 -7.74 -2.58 20.09
C ASN A 161 -7.93 -1.41 19.09
N MET A 162 -7.18 -0.31 19.26
CA MET A 162 -7.22 0.83 18.35
C MET A 162 -6.10 0.76 17.30
N PHE A 163 -4.86 0.64 17.76
CA PHE A 163 -3.70 0.41 16.90
C PHE A 163 -3.53 -1.07 16.67
N ARG A 164 -3.30 -1.46 15.41
CA ARG A 164 -3.14 -2.84 14.98
C ARG A 164 -1.94 -2.97 14.07
N GLY A 165 -1.24 -4.08 14.21
CA GLY A 165 -0.27 -4.56 13.26
C GLY A 165 -0.54 -6.00 12.87
N THR A 166 0.22 -6.48 11.91
CA THR A 166 0.03 -7.80 11.31
C THR A 166 1.38 -8.46 11.13
N VAL A 167 1.47 -9.71 11.57
CA VAL A 167 2.59 -10.61 11.30
C VAL A 167 2.12 -11.64 10.29
N GLU A 168 2.72 -11.65 9.12
CA GLU A 168 2.48 -12.63 8.07
C GLU A 168 3.55 -13.72 8.15
N ALA A 169 3.14 -14.90 8.60
CA ALA A 169 3.96 -16.11 8.57
C ALA A 169 3.84 -16.75 7.18
N VAL A 170 4.93 -16.74 6.43
CA VAL A 170 5.04 -17.46 5.16
C VAL A 170 5.62 -18.83 5.40
N ASP A 171 5.19 -19.82 4.61
CA ASP A 171 5.81 -21.14 4.67
C ASP A 171 7.31 -21.02 4.41
N SER A 172 8.09 -21.50 5.38
CA SER A 172 9.45 -21.91 5.12
C SER A 172 9.33 -23.10 4.18
N ALA A 173 9.45 -22.89 2.86
CA ALA A 173 9.75 -24.00 1.99
C ALA A 173 10.95 -24.73 2.64
N PRO A 174 10.82 -26.03 2.96
CA PRO A 174 11.89 -26.72 3.66
C PRO A 174 13.14 -26.60 2.79
N ALA A 175 14.29 -26.32 3.41
CA ALA A 175 15.59 -26.27 2.75
C ALA A 175 16.02 -27.62 2.10
N ASP A 176 15.08 -28.55 1.91
CA ASP A 176 15.27 -29.93 1.45
C ASP A 176 14.87 -30.16 -0.02
N ASP A 177 14.31 -29.18 -0.75
CA ASP A 177 14.09 -29.36 -2.19
C ASP A 177 15.39 -29.25 -3.02
N ALA A 178 16.49 -28.78 -2.43
CA ALA A 178 17.84 -28.94 -3.00
C ALA A 178 18.35 -30.40 -2.90
N ALA A 179 17.78 -31.22 -2.01
CA ALA A 179 18.15 -32.63 -1.85
C ALA A 179 17.30 -33.57 -2.73
N ARG A 180 16.17 -33.11 -3.29
CA ARG A 180 15.32 -33.92 -4.19
C ARG A 180 15.76 -33.92 -5.66
N LEU A 181 16.75 -33.13 -6.03
CA LEU A 181 17.39 -33.15 -7.35
C LEU A 181 18.68 -33.99 -7.37
N THR A 182 18.71 -35.12 -6.67
CA THR A 182 19.60 -36.24 -7.07
C THR A 182 18.72 -37.34 -7.66
N PRO A 183 18.63 -37.48 -9.00
CA PRO A 183 18.05 -38.69 -9.56
C PRO A 183 18.90 -39.87 -9.09
N ALA A 184 18.24 -40.78 -8.37
CA ALA A 184 18.79 -42.06 -7.99
C ALA A 184 19.37 -42.75 -9.24
N ALA A 185 20.68 -43.02 -9.19
CA ALA A 185 21.34 -43.95 -10.07
C ALA A 185 20.56 -45.27 -10.06
N LYS A 186 20.04 -45.69 -11.22
CA LYS A 186 19.58 -47.05 -11.43
C LYS A 186 20.62 -47.77 -12.28
N ALA A 187 21.35 -48.65 -11.60
CA ALA A 187 22.15 -49.71 -12.20
C ALA A 187 21.28 -50.59 -13.10
N THR A 188 21.78 -50.88 -14.31
CA THR A 188 21.77 -52.19 -14.99
C THR A 188 22.90 -52.19 -16.00
#